data_AF-A0A067E547-F1
#
_entry.id   AF-A0A067E547-F1
#
_cell.length_a   1.000
_cell.length_b   1.000
_cell.length_c   1.000
_cell.angle_alpha   90.00
_cell.angle_beta   90.00
_cell.angle_gamma   90.00
#
_symmetry.space_group_name_H-M   'P 1'
#
loop_
_entity.id
_entity.type
_entity.pdbx_description
1 polymer ?
#
loop_
_entity_poly.entity_id
_entity_poly.type
_entity_poly.pdbx_seq_one_letter_code
_entity_poly.pdbx_strand_id
1 'polypeptide(L)' 'VLEIGSVGKGSSQGVKTFFTHTTGVSSAVNDALDALKRAQDSLKSENIEVLSSNSSNPGIPPSSLMAFLKKV' A
#
# COMPACT_ATOMS: atom_id res chain seq x y z
N VAL A 1 11.01 3.00 5.15
CA VAL A 1 10.19 2.22 6.11
C VAL A 1 9.01 1.65 5.34
N LEU A 2 8.68 0.36 5.54
CA LEU A 2 7.47 -0.27 5.02
C LEU A 2 6.62 -0.71 6.21
N GLU A 3 5.33 -0.37 6.21
CA GLU A 3 4.37 -0.80 7.23
C GLU A 3 3.19 -1.51 6.57
N ILE A 4 2.69 -2.58 7.20
CA ILE A 4 1.53 -3.36 6.76
C ILE A 4 0.44 -3.20 7.82
N GLY A 5 -0.72 -2.65 7.44
CA GLY A 5 -1.82 -2.38 8.35
C GLY A 5 -3.18 -2.84 7.79
N SER A 6 -4.01 -3.43 8.65
CA SER A 6 -5.43 -3.76 8.37
C SER A 6 -5.71 -4.59 7.09
N VAL A 7 -4.76 -5.41 6.64
CA VAL A 7 -4.88 -6.20 5.39
C VAL A 7 -5.85 -7.39 5.46
N GLY A 8 -6.25 -7.83 6.66
CA GLY A 8 -7.11 -9.00 6.85
C GLY A 8 -8.56 -8.83 6.34
N LYS A 9 -9.04 -7.59 6.18
CA LYS A 9 -10.42 -7.31 5.76
C LYS A 9 -10.64 -7.43 4.25
N GLY A 10 -9.58 -7.44 3.44
CA GLY A 10 -9.68 -7.54 1.97
C GLY A 10 -10.12 -8.92 1.47
N SER A 11 -10.11 -9.96 2.30
CA SER A 11 -10.36 -11.33 1.86
C SER A 11 -11.84 -11.68 1.61
N SER A 12 -12.80 -10.82 1.94
CA SER A 12 -14.24 -11.16 1.87
C SER A 12 -14.96 -10.67 0.61
N GLN A 13 -14.33 -9.90 -0.28
CA GLN A 13 -15.03 -9.12 -1.32
C GLN A 13 -14.79 -9.55 -2.78
N GLY A 14 -14.37 -10.79 -3.05
CA GLY A 14 -14.17 -11.29 -4.42
C GLY A 14 -12.91 -10.77 -5.09
N VAL A 15 -12.70 -9.45 -5.13
CA VAL A 15 -11.41 -8.80 -5.44
C VAL A 15 -10.73 -8.42 -4.12
N LYS A 16 -9.50 -8.87 -3.93
CA LYS A 16 -8.67 -8.50 -2.78
C LYS A 16 -7.89 -7.22 -3.09
N THR A 17 -8.54 -6.08 -2.88
CA THR A 17 -7.93 -4.76 -3.12
C THR A 17 -7.10 -4.31 -1.92
N PHE A 18 -5.84 -3.96 -2.16
CA PHE A 18 -4.93 -3.35 -1.20
C PHE A 18 -4.63 -1.91 -1.60
N PHE A 19 -4.60 -1.01 -0.61
CA PHE A 19 -4.27 0.40 -0.82
C PHE A 19 -2.87 0.73 -0.31
N THR A 20 -2.06 1.35 -1.16
CA THR A 20 -0.71 1.82 -0.81
C THR A 20 -0.76 3.31 -0.48
N HIS A 21 -0.22 3.66 0.68
CA HIS A 21 -0.13 5.03 1.15
C HIS A 21 1.35 5.41 1.29
N THR A 22 1.79 6.47 0.61
CA THR A 22 3.19 6.90 0.59
C THR A 22 3.35 8.33 1.08
N THR A 23 4.53 8.63 1.62
CA THR A 23 4.91 9.96 2.11
C THR A 23 6.14 10.44 1.36
N GLY A 24 6.08 11.67 0.84
CA GLY A 24 7.10 12.21 -0.07
C GLY A 24 7.07 11.58 -1.47
N VAL A 25 7.79 12.22 -2.40
CA VAL A 25 7.98 11.73 -3.77
C VAL A 25 9.47 11.59 -4.00
N SER A 26 9.97 10.35 -4.09
CA SER A 26 11.36 10.04 -4.41
C SER A 26 11.44 8.82 -5.32
N SER A 27 12.55 8.67 -6.05
CA SER A 27 12.78 7.50 -6.90
C SER A 27 12.64 6.20 -6.12
N ALA A 28 13.25 6.13 -4.93
CA ALA A 28 13.19 4.95 -4.07
C ALA A 28 11.74 4.57 -3.65
N VAL A 29 10.87 5.55 -3.41
CA VAL A 29 9.45 5.29 -3.09
C VAL A 29 8.71 4.76 -4.31
N ASN A 30 8.95 5.33 -5.48
CA ASN A 30 8.31 4.88 -6.72
C ASN A 30 8.79 3.46 -7.11
N ASP A 31 10.10 3.20 -7.01
CA ASP A 31 10.68 1.88 -7.29
C ASP A 31 10.10 0.80 -6.36
N ALA A 32 9.92 1.13 -5.07
CA ALA A 32 9.30 0.23 -4.11
C ALA A 32 7.83 -0.03 -4.43
N LEU A 33 7.08 1.01 -4.82
CA LEU A 33 5.68 0.88 -5.22
C LEU A 33 5.53 0.03 -6.50
N ASP A 34 6.40 0.24 -7.49
CA ASP A 34 6.39 -0.53 -8.73
C ASP A 34 6.79 -1.99 -8.49
N ALA A 35 7.77 -2.24 -7.62
CA ALA A 35 8.11 -3.59 -7.20
C ALA A 35 6.93 -4.30 -6.52
N LEU A 36 6.19 -3.59 -5.65
CA LEU A 36 5.00 -4.14 -4.99
C LEU A 36 3.89 -4.45 -6.00
N LYS A 37 3.64 -3.56 -6.96
CA LYS A 37 2.67 -3.79 -8.05
C LYS A 37 3.08 -5.00 -8.89
N ARG A 38 4.36 -5.14 -9.25
CA ARG A 38 4.88 -6.29 -10.00
C ARG A 38 4.82 -7.60 -9.22
N ALA A 39 4.96 -7.57 -7.90
CA ALA A 39 4.86 -8.77 -7.08
C ALA A 39 3.48 -9.46 -7.19
N GLN A 40 2.43 -8.69 -7.49
CA GLN A 40 1.09 -9.20 -7.80
C GLN A 40 1.11 -10.24 -8.95
N ASP A 41 1.98 -10.08 -9.94
CA ASP A 41 2.12 -11.02 -11.07
C ASP A 41 2.53 -12.43 -10.63
N SER A 42 3.09 -12.57 -9.42
CA SER A 42 3.42 -13.88 -8.83
C SER A 42 2.19 -14.59 -8.25
N LEU A 43 1.08 -13.88 -8.09
CA LEU A 43 -0.16 -14.35 -7.48
C LEU A 43 -1.33 -14.39 -8.49
N LYS A 44 -1.05 -14.60 -9.78
CA LYS A 44 -2.04 -14.54 -10.89
C LYS A 44 -3.33 -15.36 -10.70
N SER A 45 -3.31 -16.42 -9.89
CA SER A 45 -4.51 -17.22 -9.58
C SER A 45 -5.41 -16.58 -8.51
N GLU A 46 -4.90 -15.59 -7.78
CA GLU A 46 -5.64 -14.78 -6.81
C GLU A 46 -6.07 -13.47 -7.48
N ASN A 47 -7.34 -13.09 -7.33
CA ASN A 47 -7.87 -11.82 -7.82
C ASN A 47 -7.45 -10.69 -6.86
N ILE A 48 -6.19 -10.28 -6.94
CA ILE A 48 -5.60 -9.23 -6.11
C ILE A 48 -5.53 -7.94 -6.93
N GLU A 49 -5.78 -6.81 -6.31
CA GLU A 49 -5.58 -5.47 -6.88
C GLU A 49 -4.72 -4.62 -5.95
N VAL A 50 -3.75 -3.88 -6.47
CA VAL A 50 -2.91 -2.96 -5.69
C VAL A 50 -3.11 -1.54 -6.21
N LEU A 51 -3.81 -0.72 -5.43
CA LEU A 51 -4.13 0.66 -5.78
C LEU A 51 -3.35 1.65 -4.94
N SER A 52 -3.02 2.80 -5.52
CA SER A 52 -2.49 3.93 -4.76
C SER A 52 -3.63 4.71 -4.10
N SER A 53 -3.32 5.42 -3.00
CA SER A 53 -4.25 6.35 -2.35
C SER A 53 -4.88 7.32 -3.36
N ASN A 54 -6.18 7.55 -3.24
CA ASN A 54 -6.95 8.41 -4.16
C ASN A 54 -7.87 9.37 -3.38
N SER A 55 -8.71 10.13 -4.07
CA SER A 55 -9.60 11.11 -3.42
C SER A 55 -10.60 10.49 -2.44
N SER A 56 -11.01 9.24 -2.65
CA SER A 56 -11.90 8.49 -1.75
C SER A 56 -11.16 7.80 -0.59
N ASN A 57 -9.84 7.63 -0.70
CA ASN A 57 -8.98 7.09 0.36
C ASN A 57 -7.64 7.87 0.45
N PRO A 58 -7.67 9.13 0.92
CA PRO A 58 -6.51 10.01 0.91
C PRO A 58 -5.65 9.89 2.19
N GLY A 59 -4.42 10.42 2.12
CA GLY A 59 -3.55 10.63 3.28
C GLY A 59 -2.86 9.36 3.80
N ILE A 60 -2.12 9.51 4.90
CA ILE A 60 -1.50 8.38 5.61
C ILE A 60 -2.44 7.95 6.75
N PRO A 61 -2.88 6.68 6.80
CA PRO A 61 -3.70 6.18 7.91
C PRO A 61 -2.95 6.25 9.24
N PRO A 62 -3.64 6.31 10.40
CA PRO A 62 -3.02 6.15 11.71
C PRO A 62 -2.15 4.89 11.76
N SER A 63 -0.84 5.10 11.91
CA SER A 63 0.21 4.07 11.72
C SER A 63 1.45 4.39 12.55
N SER A 64 2.30 3.38 12.77
CA SER A 64 3.61 3.61 13.41
C SER A 64 4.56 4.40 12.49
N LEU A 65 4.33 4.36 11.18
CA LEU A 65 4.97 5.25 10.20
C LEU A 65 4.81 6.73 10.60
N MET A 66 3.65 7.17 11.09
CA MET A 66 3.47 8.56 11.54
C MET A 66 4.43 8.93 12.69
N ALA A 67 4.74 7.99 13.60
CA ALA A 67 5.71 8.23 14.66
C ALA A 67 7.14 8.33 14.12
N PHE A 68 7.47 7.54 13.10
CA PHE A 68 8.76 7.63 12.39
C PHE A 68 8.92 8.97 11.66
N LEU A 69 7.85 9.44 11.01
CA LEU A 69 7.84 10.73 10.31
C LEU A 69 7.89 11.95 11.24
N LYS A 70 7.51 11.82 12.51
CA LYS A 70 7.63 12.90 13.51
C LYS A 70 9.03 13.02 14.11
N LYS A 71 9.90 12.04 13.87
CA LYS A 71 11.29 12.02 14.39
C LYS A 71 12.29 12.73 13.47
N VAL A 72 11.82 13.33 12.39
CA VAL A 72 12.59 14.23 11.51
C VAL A 72 12.28 15.68 11.82
#